data_AF-A0A9C6WX99-F1
#
_entry.id   AF-A0A9C6WX99-F1
#
_cell.length_a   1.000
_cell.length_b   1.000
_cell.length_c   1.000
_cell.angle_alpha   90.00
_cell.angle_beta   90.00
_cell.angle_gamma   90.00
#
_symmetry.space_group_name_H-M   'P 1'
#
loop_
_entity.id
_entity.type
_entity.pdbx_description
1 polymer ?
#
loop_
_entity_poly.entity_id
_entity_poly.type
_entity_poly.pdbx_seq_one_letter_code
_entity_poly.pdbx_strand_id
1 'polypeptide(L)'
;MMFLYVFQRLLELMVSHFPAGASNRQVLHYAQSIMAGGNFQKYDFGPSKNKQVYGTKNPPGYNLRNISSPMYVYYSSTDALVNDRDVEDLAKSLPVIKRLQRVTNTSFNHIDFLIGSMAYEAVYKHVIRDLLSHVHK
;
A
#
# COMPACT_ATOMS: atom_id res chain seq x y z
N MET A 1 -17.64 1.83 29.75
CA MET A 1 -18.23 3.10 29.28
C MET A 1 -17.23 3.96 28.47
N MET A 2 -16.02 4.22 28.97
CA MET A 2 -15.00 5.03 28.27
C MET A 2 -14.52 4.43 26.92
N PHE A 3 -14.29 3.12 26.84
CA PHE A 3 -13.85 2.45 25.60
C PHE A 3 -14.88 2.60 24.46
N LEU A 4 -16.16 2.35 24.74
CA LEU A 4 -17.24 2.48 23.75
C LEU A 4 -17.38 3.92 23.25
N TYR A 5 -17.21 4.91 24.14
CA TYR A 5 -17.25 6.32 23.78
C TYR A 5 -16.09 6.72 22.86
N VAL A 6 -14.87 6.30 23.18
CA VAL A 6 -13.68 6.56 22.33
C VAL A 6 -13.83 5.89 20.97
N PHE A 7 -14.28 4.63 20.94
CA PHE A 7 -14.50 3.90 19.70
C PHE A 7 -15.57 4.58 18.82
N GLN A 8 -16.69 4.98 19.40
CA GLN A 8 -17.75 5.69 18.68
C GLN A 8 -17.25 7.01 18.09
N ARG A 9 -16.51 7.81 18.87
CA ARG A 9 -15.91 9.07 18.39
C ARG A 9 -14.92 8.84 17.26
N LEU A 10 -14.11 7.79 17.36
CA LEU A 10 -13.17 7.44 16.29
C LEU A 10 -13.90 7.07 15.00
N LEU A 11 -15.00 6.31 15.08
CA LEU A 11 -15.83 6.00 13.93
C LEU A 11 -16.47 7.26 13.31
N GLU A 12 -17.01 8.15 14.12
CA GLU A 12 -17.57 9.44 13.67
C GLU A 12 -16.52 10.29 12.93
N LEU A 13 -15.31 10.36 13.47
CA LEU A 13 -14.19 11.07 12.84
C LEU A 13 -13.77 10.40 11.53
N MET A 14 -13.68 9.06 11.51
CA MET A 14 -13.29 8.32 10.31
C MET A 14 -14.29 8.52 9.17
N VAL A 15 -15.59 8.34 9.42
CA VAL A 15 -16.62 8.45 8.37
C VAL A 15 -16.79 9.90 7.89
N SER A 16 -16.52 10.89 8.74
CA SER A 16 -16.58 12.31 8.33
C SER A 16 -15.39 12.75 7.47
N HIS A 17 -14.26 12.02 7.50
CA HIS A 17 -13.04 12.38 6.75
C HIS A 17 -12.64 11.36 5.67
N PHE A 18 -13.22 10.16 5.71
CA PHE A 18 -12.93 9.08 4.77
C PHE A 18 -14.22 8.53 4.13
N PRO A 19 -14.28 8.36 2.80
CA PRO A 19 -13.22 8.67 1.84
C PRO A 19 -13.11 10.18 1.56
N ALA A 20 -11.88 10.67 1.33
CA ALA A 20 -11.62 12.07 0.93
C ALA A 20 -11.86 12.35 -0.57
N GLY A 21 -12.39 11.36 -1.31
CA GLY A 21 -12.64 11.42 -2.75
C GLY A 21 -11.52 10.83 -3.60
N ALA A 22 -11.87 10.40 -4.81
CA ALA A 22 -10.97 9.92 -5.84
C ALA A 22 -11.60 10.13 -7.23
N SER A 23 -10.79 10.15 -8.29
CA SER A 23 -11.34 10.20 -9.66
C SER A 23 -11.89 8.83 -10.09
N ASN A 24 -12.91 8.81 -10.95
CA ASN A 24 -13.42 7.57 -11.55
C ASN A 24 -12.32 6.79 -12.28
N ARG A 25 -11.35 7.49 -12.87
CA ARG A 25 -10.19 6.88 -13.53
C ARG A 25 -9.33 6.07 -12.55
N GLN A 26 -9.18 6.53 -11.31
CA GLN A 26 -8.42 5.82 -10.28
C GLN A 26 -9.08 4.48 -9.95
N VAL A 27 -10.40 4.47 -9.75
CA VAL A 27 -11.16 3.24 -9.46
C VAL A 27 -11.07 2.26 -10.64
N LEU A 28 -11.23 2.75 -11.87
CA LEU A 28 -11.07 1.94 -13.07
C LEU A 28 -9.65 1.39 -13.23
N HIS A 29 -8.62 2.15 -12.84
CA HIS A 29 -7.23 1.67 -12.89
C HIS A 29 -6.99 0.53 -11.90
N TYR A 30 -7.57 0.58 -10.70
CA TYR A 30 -7.49 -0.54 -9.76
C TYR A 30 -8.13 -1.80 -10.35
N ALA A 31 -9.31 -1.69 -10.96
CA ALA A 31 -9.96 -2.81 -11.63
C ALA A 31 -9.06 -3.38 -12.76
N GLN A 32 -8.48 -2.51 -13.59
CA GLN A 32 -7.51 -2.93 -14.61
C GLN A 32 -6.30 -3.65 -14.01
N SER A 33 -5.78 -3.18 -12.87
CA SER A 33 -4.63 -3.77 -12.20
C SER A 33 -4.94 -5.18 -11.67
N ILE A 34 -6.13 -5.37 -11.09
CA ILE A 34 -6.63 -6.69 -10.65
C ILE A 34 -6.75 -7.64 -11.86
N MET A 35 -7.23 -7.13 -12.99
CA MET A 35 -7.42 -7.92 -14.22
C MET A 35 -6.12 -8.15 -15.01
N ALA A 36 -5.04 -7.44 -14.70
CA ALA A 36 -3.80 -7.46 -15.49
C ALA A 36 -2.94 -8.72 -15.25
N GLY A 37 -3.40 -9.68 -14.45
CA GLY A 37 -2.69 -10.94 -14.20
C GLY A 37 -1.33 -10.75 -13.53
N GLY A 38 -1.25 -9.82 -12.58
CA GLY A 38 0.00 -9.50 -11.87
C GLY A 38 0.89 -8.45 -12.55
N ASN A 39 0.51 -7.95 -13.73
CA ASN A 39 1.28 -6.89 -14.39
C ASN A 39 1.03 -5.52 -13.73
N PHE A 40 2.05 -4.99 -13.05
CA PHE A 40 2.02 -3.63 -12.54
C PHE A 40 2.28 -2.62 -13.68
N GLN A 41 1.21 -2.00 -14.18
CA GLN A 41 1.24 -1.22 -15.42
C GLN A 41 0.47 0.10 -15.36
N LYS A 42 0.74 0.99 -16.32
CA LYS A 42 0.01 2.25 -16.47
C LYS A 42 -1.46 2.01 -16.84
N TYR A 43 -2.29 3.05 -16.70
CA TYR A 43 -3.71 2.99 -17.07
C TYR A 43 -3.88 2.56 -18.54
N ASP A 44 -4.77 1.60 -18.77
CA ASP A 44 -5.12 1.16 -20.12
C ASP A 44 -6.24 2.05 -20.69
N PHE A 45 -5.91 2.87 -21.68
CA PHE A 45 -6.89 3.71 -22.37
C PHE A 45 -7.58 2.99 -23.54
N GLY A 46 -7.22 1.74 -23.80
CA GLY A 46 -7.54 1.00 -25.01
C GLY A 46 -6.51 1.24 -26.14
N PRO A 47 -6.43 0.34 -27.15
CA PRO A 47 -5.29 0.27 -28.06
C PRO A 47 -4.97 1.56 -28.84
N SER A 48 -6.01 2.26 -29.33
CA SER A 48 -5.86 3.48 -30.10
C SER A 48 -5.28 4.62 -29.24
N LYS A 49 -5.86 4.83 -28.06
CA LYS A 49 -5.43 5.90 -27.16
C LYS A 49 -4.09 5.57 -26.48
N ASN A 50 -3.81 4.31 -26.18
CA ASN A 50 -2.48 3.88 -25.73
C ASN A 50 -1.43 4.17 -26.80
N LYS A 51 -1.70 3.92 -28.08
CA LYS A 51 -0.74 4.23 -29.14
C LYS A 51 -0.44 5.73 -29.20
N GLN A 52 -1.46 6.57 -29.00
CA GLN A 52 -1.30 8.03 -28.93
C GLN A 52 -0.53 8.49 -27.68
N VAL A 53 -0.81 7.92 -26.51
CA VAL A 53 -0.26 8.39 -25.22
C VAL A 53 1.09 7.76 -24.89
N TYR A 54 1.29 6.49 -25.24
CA TYR A 54 2.45 5.68 -24.87
C TYR A 54 3.31 5.25 -26.06
N GLY A 55 2.83 5.41 -27.30
CA GLY A 55 3.52 4.90 -28.49
C GLY A 55 3.36 3.39 -28.71
N THR A 56 2.63 2.68 -27.83
CA THR A 56 2.38 1.22 -27.89
C THR A 56 0.88 0.93 -27.78
N LYS A 57 0.41 -0.20 -28.33
CA LYS A 57 -1.01 -0.58 -28.22
C LYS A 57 -1.40 -1.01 -26.79
N ASN A 58 -0.45 -1.57 -26.04
CA ASN A 58 -0.65 -1.99 -24.67
C ASN A 58 -0.04 -0.94 -23.72
N PRO A 59 -0.60 -0.75 -22.51
CA PRO A 59 0.01 0.12 -21.51
C PRO A 59 1.38 -0.45 -21.09
N PRO A 60 2.41 0.37 -20.94
CA PRO A 60 3.71 -0.11 -20.48
C PRO A 60 3.67 -0.42 -18.97
N GLY A 61 4.42 -1.45 -18.59
CA GLY A 61 4.68 -1.79 -17.19
C GLY A 61 5.52 -0.73 -16.47
N TYR A 62 5.39 -0.62 -15.15
CA TYR A 62 6.31 0.14 -14.33
C TYR A 62 7.57 -0.68 -14.06
N ASN A 63 8.74 -0.16 -14.46
CA ASN A 63 10.00 -0.83 -14.18
C ASN A 63 10.44 -0.57 -12.72
N LEU A 64 10.14 -1.53 -11.84
CA LEU A 64 10.49 -1.45 -10.42
C LEU A 64 12.00 -1.37 -10.14
N ARG A 65 12.86 -1.77 -11.10
CA ARG A 65 14.32 -1.60 -10.99
C ARG A 65 14.76 -0.14 -10.99
N ASN A 66 13.90 0.79 -11.42
CA ASN A 66 14.19 2.21 -11.38
C ASN A 66 14.07 2.81 -9.97
N ILE A 67 13.55 2.06 -8.99
CA ILE A 67 13.45 2.51 -7.61
C ILE A 67 14.85 2.44 -6.97
N SER A 68 15.46 3.59 -6.70
CA SER A 68 16.79 3.68 -6.07
C SER A 68 16.74 3.92 -4.56
N SER A 69 15.59 4.38 -4.04
CA SER A 69 15.41 4.69 -2.63
C SER A 69 15.43 3.41 -1.77
N PRO A 70 16.12 3.40 -0.60
CA PRO A 70 16.02 2.30 0.34
C PRO A 70 14.58 2.14 0.85
N MET A 71 14.02 0.93 0.75
CA MET A 71 12.64 0.69 1.18
C MET A 71 12.53 -0.16 2.43
N TYR A 72 11.60 0.23 3.28
CA TYR A 72 11.19 -0.46 4.50
C TYR A 72 9.71 -0.77 4.36
N VAL A 73 9.37 -2.06 4.29
CA VAL A 73 8.01 -2.53 4.02
C VAL A 73 7.48 -3.23 5.26
N TYR A 74 6.33 -2.76 5.74
CA TYR A 74 5.57 -3.35 6.84
C TYR A 74 4.22 -3.80 6.29
N TYR A 75 3.82 -5.05 6.57
CA TYR A 75 2.60 -5.64 6.01
C TYR A 75 2.00 -6.66 6.97
N SER A 76 0.74 -7.05 6.76
CA SER A 76 0.05 -8.07 7.56
C SER A 76 -0.52 -9.16 6.65
N SER A 77 -0.54 -10.40 7.13
CA SER A 77 -1.15 -11.54 6.40
C SER A 77 -2.67 -11.52 6.39
N THR A 78 -3.29 -10.70 7.24
CA THR A 78 -4.75 -10.58 7.35
C THR A 78 -5.29 -9.28 6.77
N ASP A 79 -4.47 -8.54 6.02
CA ASP A 79 -4.90 -7.36 5.29
C ASP A 79 -5.83 -7.76 4.14
N ALA A 80 -7.08 -7.25 4.18
CA ALA A 80 -8.11 -7.59 3.20
C ALA A 80 -7.93 -6.87 1.85
N LEU A 81 -7.14 -5.80 1.79
CA LEU A 81 -6.89 -5.01 0.58
C LEU A 81 -5.53 -5.31 -0.04
N VAL A 82 -4.56 -5.72 0.77
CA VAL A 82 -3.18 -5.98 0.35
C VAL A 82 -2.81 -7.42 0.68
N ASN A 83 -2.82 -8.29 -0.32
CA ASN A 83 -2.43 -9.68 -0.13
C ASN A 83 -0.94 -9.79 0.25
N ASP A 84 -0.62 -10.65 1.21
CA ASP A 84 0.76 -10.84 1.66
C ASP A 84 1.67 -11.42 0.57
N ARG A 85 1.15 -12.28 -0.31
CA ARG A 85 1.91 -12.81 -1.46
C ARG A 85 2.29 -11.71 -2.45
N ASP A 86 1.38 -10.79 -2.73
CA ASP A 86 1.66 -9.65 -3.62
C ASP A 86 2.76 -8.76 -3.04
N VAL A 87 2.80 -8.58 -1.70
CA VAL A 87 3.88 -7.84 -1.02
C VAL A 87 5.21 -8.59 -1.12
N GLU A 88 5.21 -9.92 -0.94
CA GLU A 88 6.42 -10.73 -1.09
C GLU A 88 6.95 -10.73 -2.53
N ASP A 89 6.07 -10.76 -3.54
CA ASP A 89 6.45 -10.72 -4.94
C ASP A 89 6.94 -9.33 -5.37
N LEU A 90 6.29 -8.28 -4.87
CA LEU A 90 6.83 -6.92 -4.94
C LEU A 90 8.23 -6.88 -4.33
N ALA A 91 8.42 -7.48 -3.16
CA ALA A 91 9.70 -7.45 -2.47
C ALA A 91 10.84 -8.08 -3.28
N LYS A 92 10.58 -9.22 -3.93
CA LYS A 92 11.53 -9.89 -4.84
C LYS A 92 11.88 -9.05 -6.07
N SER A 93 10.97 -8.17 -6.50
CA SER A 93 11.12 -7.36 -7.71
C SER A 93 11.88 -6.05 -7.48
N LEU A 94 12.09 -5.67 -6.22
CA LEU A 94 12.71 -4.41 -5.84
C LEU A 94 14.23 -4.56 -5.68
N PRO A 95 15.02 -3.57 -6.14
CA PRO A 95 16.47 -3.68 -6.10
C PRO A 95 17.05 -3.49 -4.68
N VAL A 96 16.39 -2.70 -3.83
CA VAL A 96 16.87 -2.41 -2.47
C VAL A 96 15.72 -2.45 -1.46
N ILE A 97 15.73 -3.47 -0.61
CA ILE A 97 14.87 -3.57 0.57
C ILE A 97 15.76 -3.66 1.81
N LYS A 98 15.56 -2.72 2.73
CA LYS A 98 16.24 -2.70 4.03
C LYS A 98 15.47 -3.48 5.08
N ARG A 99 14.15 -3.54 4.97
CA ARG A 99 13.29 -4.33 5.84
C ARG A 99 12.06 -4.81 5.07
N LEU A 100 11.73 -6.07 5.26
CA LEU A 100 10.43 -6.65 4.93
C LEU A 100 9.89 -7.28 6.22
N GLN A 101 8.99 -6.58 6.90
CA GLN A 101 8.49 -6.99 8.20
C GLN A 101 7.00 -7.31 8.12
N ARG A 102 6.67 -8.59 8.36
CA ARG A 102 5.29 -8.98 8.61
C ARG A 102 4.91 -8.67 10.06
N VAL A 103 3.73 -8.10 10.27
CA VAL A 103 3.11 -7.95 11.59
C VAL A 103 2.68 -9.33 12.08
N THR A 104 3.09 -9.70 13.28
CA THR A 104 2.82 -11.04 13.85
C THR A 104 1.39 -11.21 14.37
N ASN A 105 0.69 -10.11 14.66
CA ASN A 105 -0.69 -10.14 15.12
C ASN A 105 -1.63 -10.50 13.96
N THR A 106 -2.25 -11.67 14.05
CA THR A 106 -3.16 -12.23 13.04
C THR A 106 -4.54 -11.56 12.99
N SER A 107 -4.81 -10.58 13.85
CA SER A 107 -6.01 -9.73 13.75
C SER A 107 -5.70 -8.35 13.16
N PHE A 108 -4.44 -8.05 12.83
CA PHE A 108 -4.04 -6.75 12.31
C PHE A 108 -4.37 -6.64 10.82
N ASN A 109 -5.30 -5.75 10.45
CA ASN A 109 -5.79 -5.57 9.09
C ASN A 109 -5.35 -4.20 8.52
N HIS A 110 -5.79 -3.86 7.31
CA HIS A 110 -5.42 -2.66 6.57
C HIS A 110 -5.59 -1.38 7.38
N ILE A 111 -6.74 -1.25 8.07
CA ILE A 111 -7.08 -0.04 8.80
C ILE A 111 -6.29 0.09 10.12
N ASP A 112 -5.78 -1.02 10.64
CA ASP A 112 -5.00 -1.02 11.88
C ASP A 112 -3.64 -0.33 11.71
N PHE A 113 -3.09 -0.30 10.49
CA PHE A 113 -1.90 0.50 10.17
C PHE A 113 -2.12 2.00 10.37
N LEU A 114 -3.38 2.46 10.41
CA LEU A 114 -3.73 3.87 10.58
C LEU A 114 -4.22 4.15 12.02
N ILE A 115 -5.21 3.40 12.48
CA ILE A 115 -5.95 3.69 13.73
C ILE A 115 -5.94 2.55 14.74
N GLY A 116 -5.24 1.45 14.46
CA GLY A 116 -5.18 0.31 15.37
C GLY A 116 -4.54 0.69 16.69
N SER A 117 -5.13 0.30 17.81
CA SER A 117 -4.56 0.56 19.15
C SER A 117 -3.17 -0.05 19.32
N MET A 118 -2.88 -1.12 18.57
CA MET A 118 -1.59 -1.82 18.56
C MET A 118 -0.63 -1.30 17.48
N ALA A 119 -1.00 -0.31 16.66
CA ALA A 119 -0.18 0.17 15.54
C ALA A 119 1.20 0.67 15.98
N TYR A 120 1.28 1.32 17.14
CA TYR A 120 2.55 1.76 17.71
C TYR A 120 3.48 0.58 17.99
N GLU A 121 2.97 -0.42 18.71
CA GLU A 121 3.74 -1.59 19.11
C GLU A 121 4.08 -2.51 17.92
N ALA A 122 3.18 -2.63 16.95
CA ALA A 122 3.35 -3.50 15.80
C ALA A 122 4.21 -2.88 14.68
N VAL A 123 4.14 -1.55 14.49
CA VAL A 123 4.69 -0.88 13.32
C VAL A 123 5.47 0.39 13.70
N TYR A 124 4.84 1.39 14.33
CA TYR A 124 5.43 2.73 14.41
C TYR A 124 6.75 2.78 15.18
N LYS A 125 6.88 2.03 16.28
CA LYS A 125 8.14 1.96 17.03
C LYS A 125 9.30 1.45 16.18
N HIS A 126 9.03 0.55 15.23
CA HIS A 126 10.02 -0.01 14.33
C HIS A 126 10.36 0.99 13.21
N VAL A 127 9.37 1.67 12.66
CA VAL A 127 9.56 2.77 11.69
C VAL A 127 10.44 3.88 12.28
N ILE A 128 10.13 4.34 13.50
CA ILE A 128 10.93 5.36 14.19
C ILE A 128 12.38 4.90 14.36
N ARG A 129 12.58 3.65 14.79
CA ARG A 129 13.92 3.08 14.98
C ARG A 129 14.71 2.97 13.66
N ASP A 130 14.04 2.57 12.59
CA ASP A 130 14.63 2.52 11.25
C ASP A 130 15.01 3.93 10.75
N LEU A 131 14.15 4.93 10.96
CA LEU A 131 14.46 6.33 10.61
C LEU A 131 15.66 6.85 11.39
N LEU A 132 15.70 6.64 12.71
CA LEU A 132 16.82 7.08 13.56
C LEU A 132 18.16 6.45 13.16
N SER A 133 18.15 5.23 12.59
CA SER A 133 19.37 4.57 12.08
C SER A 133 20.04 5.30 10.90
N HIS A 134 19.35 6.28 10.29
CA HIS A 134 19.90 7.11 9.22
C HIS A 134 20.44 8.46 9.72
N VAL A 135 20.02 8.91 10.91
CA VAL A 135 20.40 10.22 11.46
C VAL A 135 21.77 10.16 12.16
N HIS A 136 22.11 9.01 12.73
CA HIS A 136 23.37 8.80 13.47
C HIS A 136 24.48 8.15 12.62
N LYS A 137 24.49 8.39 11.31
CA LYS A 137 25.56 7.97 10.40
C LYS A 137 26.49 9.12 10.07
#